data_AF-A0A929E4I5-F1
#
_entry.id   AF-A0A929E4I5-F1
#
_cell.length_a   1.000
_cell.length_b   1.000
_cell.length_c   1.000
_cell.angle_alpha   90.00
_cell.angle_beta   90.00
_cell.angle_gamma   90.00
#
_symmetry.space_group_name_H-M   'P 1'
#
loop_
_entity.id
_entity.type
_entity.pdbx_description
1 polymer ?
#
loop_
_entity_poly.entity_id
_entity_poly.type
_entity_poly.pdbx_seq_one_letter_code
_entity_poly.pdbx_strand_id
1 'polypeptide(L)'
;YSRKSRLAPVFPACGLLLLFSIVLETHTRFQSLSTVMAYIILMVAGFMVVLIGLRHRASSQLCIAALGTGLVGMAIDFPHLLFPMLAVLLLAGDVAAYAASRFRMCPSLSWTTLGLTFVFWLFWAFKLTAPAACDEPTAELLHLTWFFPLLFFFLLFYLGTNLYRMIKDDEDLGFYESLLPTITGVGAFLVAWTVVVPWYRSTVWLGLIGILLGLGHFVVAAWLANRNREGAIGSNTYTFAGVLLLGLGTAAMLSNILWAIPIWSVAAYFLARISDRWKSGGVRCTSYLFQLAACLVAISSGAMATDVAVPAVSAMVAGVLVVMSILQYRWCRTHVPPGINSAFFSWLDKKDLSAGVLLLTGLLGGFFLLRLGLYQVLVRVSTDFDFMFRGGQTVFINLGAVFLLLVASKKKNVEILTVAIVVGLLGMVKSFVFDLFGIKGMPLVLSVFSSGIVAAVGSVISTRWQGKKDKVVTETLATQSEN
;
A
#
# COMPACT_ATOMS: atom_id res chain seq x y z
N TYR A 1 -35.13 -13.91 -25.52
CA TYR A 1 -34.42 -14.76 -24.54
C TYR A 1 -35.06 -16.11 -24.27
N SER A 2 -36.37 -16.21 -23.98
CA SER A 2 -37.04 -17.49 -23.67
C SER A 2 -36.79 -18.61 -24.70
N ARG A 3 -36.78 -18.26 -25.99
CA ARG A 3 -36.53 -19.21 -27.11
C ARG A 3 -35.05 -19.54 -27.36
N LYS A 4 -34.12 -19.08 -26.51
CA LYS A 4 -32.65 -19.30 -26.63
C LYS A 4 -32.04 -18.96 -28.01
N SER A 5 -32.65 -18.04 -28.78
CA SER A 5 -32.10 -17.59 -30.07
C SER A 5 -30.73 -16.93 -29.89
N ARG A 6 -29.79 -17.23 -30.80
CA ARG A 6 -28.44 -16.61 -30.81
C ARG A 6 -28.47 -15.09 -31.01
N LEU A 7 -29.49 -14.56 -31.68
CA LEU A 7 -29.65 -13.12 -31.92
C LEU A 7 -30.42 -12.39 -30.80
N ALA A 8 -30.89 -13.12 -29.78
CA ALA A 8 -31.61 -12.53 -28.65
C ALA A 8 -30.89 -11.36 -27.93
N PRO A 9 -29.54 -11.30 -27.87
CA PRO A 9 -28.85 -10.17 -27.25
C PRO A 9 -28.80 -8.91 -28.09
N VAL A 10 -28.85 -9.03 -29.42
CA VAL A 10 -28.61 -7.93 -30.36
C VAL A 10 -29.74 -6.91 -30.29
N PHE A 11 -30.99 -7.38 -30.38
CA PHE A 11 -32.14 -6.48 -30.43
C PHE A 11 -32.28 -5.60 -29.17
N PRO A 12 -32.19 -6.13 -27.93
CA PRO A 12 -32.30 -5.27 -26.76
C PRO A 12 -31.01 -4.47 -26.49
N ALA A 13 -29.84 -4.90 -26.98
CA ALA A 13 -28.65 -4.06 -26.96
C ALA A 13 -28.83 -2.81 -27.83
N CYS A 14 -29.31 -2.97 -29.07
CA CYS A 14 -29.64 -1.82 -29.94
C CYS A 14 -30.74 -0.95 -29.32
N GLY A 15 -31.77 -1.58 -28.71
CA GLY A 15 -32.82 -0.85 -28.01
C GLY A 15 -32.30 -0.02 -26.83
N LEU A 16 -31.35 -0.56 -26.06
CA LEU A 16 -30.71 0.17 -24.96
C LEU A 16 -29.87 1.34 -25.46
N LEU A 17 -29.03 1.11 -26.49
CA LEU A 17 -28.22 2.18 -27.09
C LEU A 17 -29.10 3.29 -27.66
N LEU A 18 -30.21 2.93 -28.32
CA LEU A 18 -31.18 3.89 -28.82
C LEU A 18 -31.84 4.67 -27.69
N LEU A 19 -32.27 3.99 -26.62
CA LEU A 19 -32.85 4.64 -25.44
C LEU A 19 -31.86 5.64 -24.82
N PHE A 20 -30.60 5.24 -24.66
CA PHE A 20 -29.54 6.08 -24.13
C PHE A 20 -29.32 7.33 -24.98
N SER A 21 -29.24 7.18 -26.31
CA SER A 21 -29.14 8.31 -27.23
C SER A 21 -30.36 9.23 -27.16
N ILE A 22 -31.58 8.68 -27.12
CA ILE A 22 -32.82 9.46 -27.02
C ILE A 22 -32.84 10.26 -25.73
N VAL A 23 -32.58 9.63 -24.58
CA VAL A 23 -32.58 10.30 -23.28
C VAL A 23 -31.54 11.42 -23.27
N LEU A 24 -30.33 11.15 -23.75
CA LEU A 24 -29.25 12.13 -23.76
C LEU A 24 -29.55 13.32 -24.69
N GLU A 25 -30.00 13.07 -25.91
CA GLU A 25 -30.28 14.13 -26.89
C GLU A 25 -31.51 14.97 -26.48
N THR A 26 -32.55 14.31 -25.96
CA THR A 26 -33.77 14.99 -25.47
C THR A 26 -33.47 15.89 -24.27
N HIS A 27 -32.57 15.45 -23.39
CA HIS A 27 -32.14 16.25 -22.26
C HIS A 27 -31.19 17.39 -22.68
N THR A 28 -30.09 17.06 -23.37
CA THR A 28 -28.97 18.01 -23.60
C THR A 28 -29.22 18.98 -24.75
N ARG A 29 -29.77 18.52 -25.88
CA ARG A 29 -30.02 19.39 -27.06
C ARG A 29 -31.40 20.00 -27.05
N PHE A 30 -32.44 19.21 -26.76
CA PHE A 30 -33.81 19.68 -26.86
C PHE A 30 -34.34 20.32 -25.57
N GLN A 31 -33.67 20.09 -24.44
CA GLN A 31 -34.06 20.62 -23.12
C GLN A 31 -35.51 20.33 -22.71
N SER A 32 -36.14 19.34 -23.36
CA SER A 32 -37.55 18.98 -23.16
C SER A 32 -37.75 17.90 -22.11
N LEU A 33 -36.65 17.28 -21.65
CA LEU A 33 -36.62 16.31 -20.56
C LEU A 33 -35.83 16.90 -19.39
N SER A 34 -36.44 16.96 -18.20
CA SER A 34 -35.74 17.42 -16.99
C SER A 34 -34.68 16.41 -16.54
N THR A 35 -33.61 16.88 -15.89
CA THR A 35 -32.51 16.04 -15.37
C THR A 35 -33.02 14.90 -14.49
N VAL A 36 -33.96 15.21 -13.58
CA VAL A 36 -34.56 14.22 -12.68
C VAL A 36 -35.30 13.13 -13.47
N MET A 37 -36.08 13.51 -14.48
CA MET A 37 -36.82 12.54 -15.30
C MET A 37 -35.87 11.69 -16.16
N ALA A 38 -34.79 12.27 -16.68
CA ALA A 38 -33.76 11.52 -17.38
C ALA A 38 -33.15 10.42 -16.51
N TYR A 39 -32.80 10.73 -15.25
CA TYR A 39 -32.32 9.73 -14.30
C TYR A 39 -33.35 8.65 -13.97
N ILE A 40 -34.62 9.02 -13.76
CA ILE A 40 -35.70 8.06 -13.49
C ILE A 40 -35.85 7.08 -14.66
N ILE A 41 -35.83 7.57 -15.90
CA ILE A 41 -35.91 6.71 -17.10
C ILE A 41 -34.73 5.74 -17.15
N LEU A 42 -33.50 6.22 -16.90
CA LEU A 42 -32.31 5.36 -16.85
C LEU A 42 -32.38 4.32 -15.72
N MET A 43 -32.85 4.70 -14.53
CA MET A 43 -33.02 3.77 -13.40
C MET A 43 -34.05 2.67 -13.71
N VAL A 44 -35.21 3.05 -14.24
CA VAL A 44 -36.27 2.09 -14.60
C VAL A 44 -35.80 1.15 -15.70
N ALA A 45 -35.16 1.68 -16.74
CA ALA A 45 -34.60 0.88 -17.82
C ALA A 45 -33.51 -0.07 -17.32
N GLY A 46 -32.57 0.44 -16.51
CA GLY A 46 -31.52 -0.34 -15.88
C GLY A 46 -32.08 -1.48 -15.03
N PHE A 47 -33.06 -1.19 -14.17
CA PHE A 47 -33.72 -2.18 -13.33
C PHE A 47 -34.38 -3.30 -14.15
N MET A 48 -35.11 -2.95 -15.23
CA MET A 48 -35.72 -3.93 -16.11
C MET A 48 -34.69 -4.82 -16.81
N VAL A 49 -33.58 -4.25 -17.28
CA VAL A 49 -32.48 -5.03 -17.88
C VAL A 49 -31.82 -5.93 -16.85
N VAL A 50 -31.66 -5.48 -15.60
CA VAL A 50 -31.12 -6.31 -14.52
C VAL A 50 -32.02 -7.51 -14.26
N LEU A 51 -33.34 -7.31 -14.14
CA LEU A 51 -34.29 -8.42 -13.94
C LEU A 51 -34.25 -9.43 -15.08
N ILE A 52 -34.29 -8.96 -16.33
CA ILE A 52 -34.25 -9.81 -17.53
C ILE A 52 -32.89 -10.51 -17.62
N GLY A 53 -31.81 -9.78 -17.37
CA GLY A 53 -30.43 -10.23 -17.42
C GLY A 53 -30.17 -11.34 -16.42
N LEU A 54 -30.58 -11.16 -15.16
CA LEU A 54 -30.46 -12.19 -14.13
C LEU A 54 -31.33 -13.41 -14.44
N ARG A 55 -32.59 -13.21 -14.84
CA ARG A 55 -33.53 -14.31 -15.15
C ARG A 55 -33.05 -15.19 -16.31
N HIS A 56 -32.52 -14.57 -17.36
CA HIS A 56 -32.12 -15.27 -18.59
C HIS A 56 -30.61 -15.48 -18.72
N ARG A 57 -29.84 -15.17 -17.68
CA ARG A 57 -28.38 -15.22 -17.66
C ARG A 57 -27.72 -14.45 -18.82
N ALA A 58 -28.26 -13.28 -19.17
CA ALA A 58 -27.75 -12.45 -20.27
C ALA A 58 -26.65 -11.47 -19.80
N SER A 59 -25.44 -11.98 -19.62
CA SER A 59 -24.29 -11.20 -19.11
C SER A 59 -23.93 -9.98 -19.98
N SER A 60 -23.96 -10.11 -21.31
CA SER A 60 -23.63 -9.02 -22.22
C SER A 60 -24.56 -7.81 -22.07
N GLN A 61 -25.83 -8.04 -21.80
CA GLN A 61 -26.80 -6.97 -21.61
C GLN A 61 -26.61 -6.23 -20.30
N LEU A 62 -26.23 -6.94 -19.24
CA LEU A 62 -25.89 -6.31 -17.97
C LEU A 62 -24.68 -5.39 -18.12
N CYS A 63 -23.65 -5.79 -18.87
CA CYS A 63 -22.49 -4.94 -19.13
C CYS A 63 -22.86 -3.69 -19.94
N ILE A 64 -23.63 -3.84 -21.02
CA ILE A 64 -24.09 -2.71 -21.84
C ILE A 64 -24.96 -1.76 -21.03
N ALA A 65 -25.86 -2.29 -20.21
CA ALA A 65 -26.71 -1.47 -19.36
C ALA A 65 -25.89 -0.74 -18.29
N ALA A 66 -24.98 -1.41 -17.58
CA ALA A 66 -24.16 -0.77 -16.55
C ALA A 66 -23.25 0.32 -17.12
N LEU A 67 -22.53 0.04 -18.21
CA LEU A 67 -21.67 1.03 -18.86
C LEU A 67 -22.47 2.16 -19.48
N GLY A 68 -23.53 1.83 -20.22
CA GLY A 68 -24.35 2.83 -20.92
C GLY A 68 -25.09 3.75 -19.95
N THR A 69 -25.75 3.20 -18.92
CA THR A 69 -26.43 4.04 -17.90
C THR A 69 -25.43 4.91 -17.14
N GLY A 70 -24.26 4.37 -16.78
CA GLY A 70 -23.21 5.13 -16.09
C GLY A 70 -22.64 6.27 -16.93
N LEU A 71 -22.30 6.00 -18.19
CA LEU A 71 -21.76 7.01 -19.12
C LEU A 71 -22.80 8.08 -19.48
N VAL A 72 -24.04 7.68 -19.75
CA VAL A 72 -25.13 8.62 -20.06
C VAL A 72 -25.48 9.46 -18.84
N GLY A 73 -25.51 8.86 -17.65
CA GLY A 73 -25.69 9.58 -16.39
C GLY A 73 -24.61 10.64 -16.20
N MET A 74 -23.34 10.28 -16.38
CA MET A 74 -22.24 11.26 -16.33
C MET A 74 -22.38 12.38 -17.37
N ALA A 75 -22.90 12.08 -18.57
CA ALA A 75 -23.11 13.09 -19.61
C ALA A 75 -24.29 14.02 -19.33
N ILE A 76 -25.35 13.52 -18.68
CA ILE A 76 -26.53 14.31 -18.26
C ILE A 76 -26.14 15.42 -17.27
N ASP A 77 -25.16 15.16 -16.40
CA ASP A 77 -24.71 16.15 -15.41
C ASP A 77 -23.99 17.37 -16.04
N PHE A 78 -23.80 17.41 -17.36
CA PHE A 78 -23.27 18.58 -18.08
C PHE A 78 -24.34 19.25 -18.95
N PRO A 79 -24.77 20.50 -18.66
CA PRO A 79 -24.27 21.42 -17.63
C PRO A 79 -25.00 21.35 -16.28
N HIS A 80 -26.09 20.59 -16.16
CA HIS A 80 -26.96 20.58 -14.98
C HIS A 80 -26.52 19.52 -13.96
N LEU A 81 -25.59 19.90 -13.09
CA LEU A 81 -24.98 18.99 -12.11
C LEU A 81 -26.02 18.47 -11.10
N LEU A 82 -26.26 17.17 -11.08
CA LEU A 82 -27.14 16.52 -10.11
C LEU A 82 -26.50 15.23 -9.56
N PHE A 83 -25.26 15.40 -9.07
CA PHE A 83 -24.40 14.32 -8.60
C PHE A 83 -25.03 13.32 -7.62
N PRO A 84 -25.90 13.71 -6.67
CA PRO A 84 -26.53 12.73 -5.79
C PRO A 84 -27.36 11.69 -6.54
N MET A 85 -28.06 12.06 -7.62
CA MET A 85 -28.85 11.09 -8.40
C MET A 85 -27.95 10.18 -9.23
N LEU A 86 -26.85 10.71 -9.78
CA LEU A 86 -25.84 9.90 -10.43
C LEU A 86 -25.25 8.87 -9.46
N ALA A 87 -24.87 9.29 -8.25
CA ALA A 87 -24.38 8.39 -7.22
C ALA A 87 -25.38 7.27 -6.89
N VAL A 88 -26.67 7.59 -6.76
CA VAL A 88 -27.71 6.57 -6.50
C VAL A 88 -27.86 5.61 -7.70
N LEU A 89 -27.80 6.12 -8.93
CA LEU A 89 -27.80 5.30 -10.15
C LEU A 89 -26.60 4.34 -10.18
N LEU A 90 -25.40 4.83 -9.86
CA LEU A 90 -24.18 4.02 -9.83
C LEU A 90 -24.21 2.98 -8.71
N LEU A 91 -24.72 3.34 -7.54
CA LEU A 91 -24.90 2.39 -6.44
C LEU A 91 -25.88 1.27 -6.82
N ALA A 92 -26.96 1.59 -7.53
CA ALA A 92 -27.88 0.58 -8.05
C ALA A 92 -27.19 -0.34 -9.08
N GLY A 93 -26.30 0.22 -9.91
CA GLY A 93 -25.44 -0.53 -10.82
C GLY A 93 -24.49 -1.48 -10.07
N ASP A 94 -23.86 -1.01 -8.99
CA ASP A 94 -22.98 -1.81 -8.13
C ASP A 94 -23.74 -2.95 -7.44
N VAL A 95 -24.96 -2.70 -6.94
CA VAL A 95 -25.86 -3.72 -6.39
C VAL A 95 -26.21 -4.77 -7.44
N ALA A 96 -26.52 -4.35 -8.67
CA ALA A 96 -26.81 -5.26 -9.77
C ALA A 96 -25.59 -6.10 -10.17
N ALA A 97 -24.39 -5.49 -10.19
CA ALA A 97 -23.14 -6.19 -10.47
C ALA A 97 -22.83 -7.22 -9.39
N TYR A 98 -23.03 -6.87 -8.11
CA TYR A 98 -22.90 -7.80 -7.00
C TYR A 98 -23.89 -8.98 -7.12
N ALA A 99 -25.15 -8.72 -7.43
CA ALA A 99 -26.15 -9.77 -7.64
C ALA A 99 -25.76 -10.70 -8.81
N ALA A 100 -25.32 -10.14 -9.94
CA ALA A 100 -24.87 -10.91 -11.10
C ALA A 100 -23.62 -11.75 -10.83
N SER A 101 -22.68 -11.21 -10.03
CA SER A 101 -21.48 -11.92 -9.58
C SER A 101 -21.84 -13.15 -8.73
N ARG A 102 -22.84 -13.02 -7.83
CA ARG A 102 -23.35 -14.15 -7.03
C ARG A 102 -23.92 -15.29 -7.88
N PHE A 103 -24.46 -15.00 -9.06
CA PHE A 103 -24.92 -16.00 -10.01
C PHE A 103 -23.82 -16.53 -10.95
N ARG A 104 -22.54 -16.19 -10.71
CA ARG A 104 -21.36 -16.58 -11.50
C ARG A 104 -21.50 -16.22 -12.99
N MET A 105 -22.17 -15.11 -13.31
CA MET A 105 -22.50 -14.76 -14.69
C MET A 105 -21.41 -13.92 -15.39
N CYS A 106 -20.87 -12.91 -14.70
CA CYS A 106 -19.87 -12.00 -15.30
C CYS A 106 -19.01 -11.33 -14.21
N PRO A 107 -17.83 -11.89 -13.88
CA PRO A 107 -16.91 -11.28 -12.93
C PRO A 107 -16.40 -9.90 -13.37
N SER A 108 -16.30 -9.66 -14.68
CA SER A 108 -15.87 -8.38 -15.25
C SER A 108 -16.82 -7.22 -14.90
N LEU A 109 -18.11 -7.51 -14.71
CA LEU A 109 -19.12 -6.49 -14.42
C LEU A 109 -18.83 -5.75 -13.10
N SER A 110 -18.30 -6.46 -12.09
CA SER A 110 -17.91 -5.88 -10.80
C SER A 110 -16.70 -4.95 -10.93
N TRP A 111 -15.76 -5.25 -11.83
CA TRP A 111 -14.64 -4.36 -12.14
C TRP A 111 -15.10 -3.12 -12.93
N THR A 112 -15.97 -3.29 -13.92
CA THR A 112 -16.45 -2.18 -14.74
C THR A 112 -17.27 -1.18 -13.94
N THR A 113 -18.14 -1.66 -13.04
CA THR A 113 -18.98 -0.81 -12.19
C THR A 113 -18.16 -0.09 -11.13
N LEU A 114 -17.24 -0.80 -10.45
CA LEU A 114 -16.26 -0.20 -9.54
C LEU A 114 -15.41 0.88 -10.23
N GLY A 115 -14.92 0.61 -11.44
CA GLY A 115 -14.12 1.57 -12.21
C GLY A 115 -14.93 2.83 -12.55
N LEU A 116 -16.17 2.67 -12.97
CA LEU A 116 -17.05 3.79 -13.29
C LEU A 116 -17.43 4.61 -12.05
N THR A 117 -17.70 3.95 -10.93
CA THR A 117 -17.88 4.57 -9.61
C THR A 117 -16.64 5.37 -9.18
N PHE A 118 -15.44 4.84 -9.42
CA PHE A 118 -14.20 5.57 -9.09
C PHE A 118 -13.99 6.81 -9.95
N VAL A 119 -14.25 6.71 -11.27
CA VAL A 119 -14.22 7.86 -12.18
C VAL A 119 -15.21 8.93 -11.74
N PHE A 120 -16.43 8.54 -11.38
CA PHE A 120 -17.44 9.45 -10.84
C PHE A 120 -16.96 10.18 -9.59
N TRP A 121 -16.41 9.46 -8.61
CA TRP A 121 -15.92 10.07 -7.36
C TRP A 121 -14.76 11.03 -7.60
N LEU A 122 -13.81 10.68 -8.47
CA LEU A 122 -12.74 11.59 -8.88
C LEU A 122 -13.29 12.83 -9.58
N PHE A 123 -14.29 12.66 -10.44
CA PHE A 123 -14.90 13.76 -11.16
C PHE A 123 -15.66 14.72 -10.22
N TRP A 124 -16.49 14.19 -9.32
CA TRP A 124 -17.22 15.01 -8.34
C TRP A 124 -16.25 15.73 -7.40
N ALA A 125 -15.22 15.04 -6.90
CA ALA A 125 -14.18 15.65 -6.09
C ALA A 125 -13.45 16.77 -6.84
N PHE A 126 -13.03 16.54 -8.08
CA PHE A 126 -12.40 17.55 -8.92
C PHE A 126 -13.28 18.81 -9.08
N LYS A 127 -14.58 18.62 -9.32
CA LYS A 127 -15.54 19.74 -9.42
C LYS A 127 -15.73 20.49 -8.11
N LEU A 128 -15.62 19.82 -6.96
CA LEU A 128 -15.66 20.46 -5.65
C LEU A 128 -14.36 21.23 -5.32
N THR A 129 -13.22 20.83 -5.86
CA THR A 129 -11.92 21.46 -5.56
C THR A 129 -11.77 22.83 -6.23
N ALA A 130 -12.17 22.97 -7.50
CA ALA A 130 -11.88 24.18 -8.27
C ALA A 130 -12.52 25.45 -7.68
N PRO A 131 -13.82 25.45 -7.29
CA PRO A 131 -14.45 26.67 -6.76
C PRO A 131 -14.04 26.99 -5.33
N ALA A 132 -13.68 25.98 -4.53
CA ALA A 132 -13.12 26.18 -3.20
C ALA A 132 -11.79 26.94 -3.22
N ALA A 133 -11.00 26.76 -4.28
CA ALA A 133 -9.76 27.51 -4.48
C ALA A 133 -10.01 28.99 -4.84
N CYS A 134 -11.20 29.32 -5.35
CA CYS A 134 -11.60 30.66 -5.76
C CYS A 134 -12.52 31.37 -4.75
N ASP A 135 -12.78 30.76 -3.58
CA ASP A 135 -13.73 31.24 -2.57
C ASP A 135 -15.13 31.56 -3.13
N GLU A 136 -15.57 30.83 -4.16
CA GLU A 136 -16.89 31.04 -4.79
C GLU A 136 -18.01 30.34 -4.01
N PRO A 137 -19.20 30.97 -3.85
CA PRO A 137 -20.33 30.38 -3.11
C PRO A 137 -21.09 29.33 -3.94
N THR A 138 -20.42 28.28 -4.38
CA THR A 138 -20.97 27.21 -5.24
C THR A 138 -21.16 25.88 -4.52
N ALA A 139 -20.92 25.82 -3.20
CA ALA A 139 -21.01 24.60 -2.39
C ALA A 139 -22.37 23.89 -2.50
N GLU A 140 -23.46 24.69 -2.52
CA GLU A 140 -24.83 24.18 -2.61
C GLU A 140 -25.14 23.63 -4.00
N LEU A 141 -24.69 24.33 -5.05
CA LEU A 141 -24.83 23.92 -6.45
C LEU A 141 -24.07 22.61 -6.76
N LEU A 142 -23.01 22.32 -6.01
CA LEU A 142 -22.18 21.12 -6.16
C LEU A 142 -22.55 20.01 -5.16
N HIS A 143 -23.59 20.23 -4.35
CA HIS A 143 -24.12 19.29 -3.38
C HIS A 143 -23.08 18.75 -2.39
N LEU A 144 -22.20 19.63 -1.87
CA LEU A 144 -21.15 19.25 -0.92
C LEU A 144 -21.68 18.48 0.31
N THR A 145 -22.87 18.83 0.79
CA THR A 145 -23.53 18.16 1.94
C THR A 145 -23.84 16.68 1.70
N TRP A 146 -24.05 16.27 0.44
CA TRP A 146 -24.34 14.89 0.05
C TRP A 146 -23.09 14.06 -0.24
N PHE A 147 -21.95 14.72 -0.45
CA PHE A 147 -20.71 14.06 -0.85
C PHE A 147 -20.25 13.01 0.16
N PHE A 148 -20.03 13.39 1.42
CA PHE A 148 -19.54 12.47 2.45
C PHE A 148 -20.55 11.38 2.84
N PRO A 149 -21.85 11.68 3.04
CA PRO A 149 -22.84 10.64 3.30
C PRO A 149 -22.87 9.57 2.21
N LEU A 150 -22.90 9.96 0.93
CA LEU A 150 -22.94 9.01 -0.17
C LEU A 150 -21.62 8.24 -0.29
N LEU A 151 -20.47 8.89 -0.13
CA LEU A 151 -19.17 8.22 -0.12
C LEU A 151 -19.11 7.14 0.97
N PHE A 152 -19.63 7.45 2.16
CA PHE A 152 -19.74 6.50 3.25
C PHE A 152 -20.68 5.33 2.92
N PHE A 153 -21.83 5.58 2.27
CA PHE A 153 -22.73 4.50 1.83
C PHE A 153 -22.06 3.55 0.83
N PHE A 154 -21.31 4.08 -0.15
CA PHE A 154 -20.53 3.26 -1.08
C PHE A 154 -19.48 2.43 -0.35
N LEU A 155 -18.74 3.04 0.59
CA LEU A 155 -17.76 2.34 1.41
C LEU A 155 -18.42 1.19 2.19
N LEU A 156 -19.54 1.45 2.87
CA LEU A 156 -20.28 0.43 3.60
C LEU A 156 -20.80 -0.68 2.68
N PHE A 157 -21.31 -0.32 1.49
CA PHE A 157 -21.79 -1.29 0.52
C PHE A 157 -20.67 -2.25 0.09
N TYR A 158 -19.52 -1.73 -0.33
CA TYR A 158 -18.41 -2.56 -0.78
C TYR A 158 -17.79 -3.39 0.34
N LEU A 159 -17.55 -2.79 1.52
CA LEU A 159 -17.01 -3.52 2.66
C LEU A 159 -17.99 -4.58 3.18
N GLY A 160 -19.29 -4.25 3.23
CA GLY A 160 -20.34 -5.14 3.70
C GLY A 160 -20.55 -6.32 2.75
N THR A 161 -20.60 -6.08 1.44
CA THR A 161 -20.74 -7.15 0.45
C THR A 161 -19.50 -8.04 0.37
N ASN A 162 -18.29 -7.46 0.50
CA ASN A 162 -17.05 -8.21 0.58
C ASN A 162 -17.04 -9.12 1.82
N LEU A 163 -17.30 -8.55 3.00
CA LEU A 163 -17.34 -9.29 4.26
C LEU A 163 -18.38 -10.40 4.22
N TYR A 164 -19.59 -10.12 3.72
CA TYR A 164 -20.64 -11.12 3.58
C TYR A 164 -20.21 -12.32 2.71
N ARG A 165 -19.46 -12.08 1.63
CA ARG A 165 -18.92 -13.16 0.79
C ARG A 165 -17.86 -13.97 1.52
N MET A 166 -16.90 -13.30 2.18
CA MET A 166 -15.92 -14.00 3.02
C MET A 166 -16.56 -14.81 4.14
N ILE A 167 -17.78 -14.43 4.55
CA ILE A 167 -18.52 -15.14 5.59
C ILE A 167 -19.19 -16.41 5.08
N LYS A 168 -19.72 -16.39 3.85
CA LYS A 168 -20.58 -17.46 3.31
C LYS A 168 -19.89 -18.38 2.31
N ASP A 169 -18.90 -17.88 1.58
CA ASP A 169 -18.22 -18.62 0.53
C ASP A 169 -16.93 -19.23 1.13
N ASP A 170 -16.83 -20.57 1.13
CA ASP A 170 -15.65 -21.35 1.59
C ASP A 170 -14.54 -21.44 0.52
N GLU A 171 -14.74 -20.82 -0.65
CA GLU A 171 -13.80 -20.85 -1.77
C GLU A 171 -12.71 -19.76 -1.66
N ASP A 172 -11.54 -20.03 -2.25
CA ASP A 172 -10.41 -19.09 -2.34
C ASP A 172 -10.86 -17.70 -2.83
N LEU A 173 -10.41 -16.66 -2.12
CA LEU A 173 -10.69 -15.29 -2.47
C LEU A 173 -10.09 -14.95 -3.83
N GLY A 174 -10.96 -14.58 -4.78
CA GLY A 174 -10.52 -14.03 -6.05
C GLY A 174 -9.74 -12.72 -5.88
N PHE A 175 -9.09 -12.30 -6.96
CA PHE A 175 -8.28 -11.08 -7.00
C PHE A 175 -9.12 -9.82 -6.69
N TYR A 176 -10.35 -9.76 -7.18
CA TYR A 176 -11.27 -8.65 -6.93
C TYR A 176 -11.58 -8.53 -5.43
N GLU A 177 -12.02 -9.63 -4.82
CA GLU A 177 -12.41 -9.69 -3.41
C GLU A 177 -11.23 -9.39 -2.49
N SER A 178 -10.02 -9.81 -2.89
CA SER A 178 -8.79 -9.58 -2.15
C SER A 178 -8.33 -8.12 -2.16
N LEU A 179 -8.64 -7.35 -3.20
CA LEU A 179 -8.25 -5.94 -3.31
C LEU A 179 -9.37 -4.97 -2.91
N LEU A 180 -10.62 -5.41 -2.93
CA LEU A 180 -11.77 -4.53 -2.79
C LEU A 180 -11.74 -3.66 -1.52
N PRO A 181 -11.44 -4.18 -0.30
CA PRO A 181 -11.34 -3.32 0.89
C PRO A 181 -10.25 -2.27 0.80
N THR A 182 -9.15 -2.59 0.11
CA THR A 182 -8.04 -1.65 -0.10
C THR A 182 -8.45 -0.56 -1.07
N ILE A 183 -8.94 -0.93 -2.26
CA ILE A 183 -9.33 0.04 -3.30
C ILE A 183 -10.41 0.98 -2.78
N THR A 184 -11.42 0.44 -2.10
CA THR A 184 -12.56 1.23 -1.63
C THR A 184 -12.23 2.05 -0.40
N GLY A 185 -11.51 1.48 0.58
CA GLY A 185 -11.08 2.22 1.76
C GLY A 185 -10.10 3.33 1.42
N VAL A 186 -9.00 3.01 0.74
CA VAL A 186 -7.98 4.00 0.34
C VAL A 186 -8.55 4.98 -0.68
N GLY A 187 -9.30 4.50 -1.66
CA GLY A 187 -9.95 5.34 -2.66
C GLY A 187 -10.89 6.37 -2.02
N ALA A 188 -11.77 5.94 -1.11
CA ALA A 188 -12.65 6.84 -0.38
C ALA A 188 -11.85 7.86 0.46
N PHE A 189 -10.78 7.43 1.12
CA PHE A 189 -9.91 8.33 1.87
C PHE A 189 -9.27 9.40 0.98
N LEU A 190 -8.70 9.02 -0.17
CA LEU A 190 -8.04 9.94 -1.10
C LEU A 190 -9.04 10.91 -1.75
N VAL A 191 -10.21 10.42 -2.15
CA VAL A 191 -11.30 11.26 -2.66
C VAL A 191 -11.76 12.26 -1.60
N ALA A 192 -11.98 11.80 -0.36
CA ALA A 192 -12.31 12.68 0.76
C ALA A 192 -11.20 13.71 1.03
N TRP A 193 -9.93 13.32 0.96
CA TRP A 193 -8.77 14.20 1.14
C TRP A 193 -8.80 15.39 0.17
N THR A 194 -9.07 15.13 -1.11
CA THR A 194 -9.11 16.18 -2.14
C THR A 194 -10.21 17.22 -1.91
N VAL A 195 -11.28 16.87 -1.20
CA VAL A 195 -12.38 17.79 -0.83
C VAL A 195 -12.15 18.43 0.54
N VAL A 196 -11.61 17.68 1.51
CA VAL A 196 -11.41 18.18 2.88
C VAL A 196 -10.39 19.33 2.93
N VAL A 197 -9.27 19.20 2.21
CA VAL A 197 -8.19 20.19 2.26
C VAL A 197 -8.66 21.58 1.79
N PRO A 198 -9.29 21.75 0.61
CA PRO A 198 -9.77 23.06 0.17
C PRO A 198 -10.88 23.64 1.04
N TRP A 199 -11.89 22.83 1.38
CA TRP A 199 -13.12 23.32 2.03
C TRP A 199 -12.99 23.54 3.54
N TYR A 200 -12.23 22.69 4.23
CA TYR A 200 -12.19 22.70 5.71
C TYR A 200 -10.82 23.12 6.25
N ARG A 201 -9.79 23.25 5.40
CA ARG A 201 -8.42 23.70 5.73
C ARG A 201 -7.73 22.91 6.85
N SER A 202 -8.29 21.78 7.25
CA SER A 202 -7.79 20.92 8.32
C SER A 202 -8.05 19.46 7.99
N THR A 203 -7.02 18.64 8.11
CA THR A 203 -7.05 17.20 7.81
C THR A 203 -7.22 16.35 9.07
N VAL A 204 -7.34 16.96 10.25
CA VAL A 204 -7.35 16.26 11.54
C VAL A 204 -8.49 15.25 11.62
N TRP A 205 -9.72 15.69 11.33
CA TRP A 205 -10.91 14.83 11.37
C TRP A 205 -10.87 13.72 10.34
N LEU A 206 -10.42 14.04 9.12
CA LEU A 206 -10.25 13.03 8.07
C LEU A 206 -9.21 11.99 8.50
N GLY A 207 -8.10 12.44 9.09
CA GLY A 207 -7.06 11.55 9.62
C GLY A 207 -7.58 10.64 10.73
N LEU A 208 -8.34 11.19 11.68
CA LEU A 208 -8.97 10.41 12.74
C LEU A 208 -9.93 9.35 12.16
N ILE A 209 -10.77 9.71 11.20
CA ILE A 209 -11.66 8.77 10.52
C ILE A 209 -10.85 7.69 9.80
N GLY A 210 -9.77 8.05 9.11
CA GLY A 210 -8.87 7.09 8.46
C GLY A 210 -8.23 6.10 9.44
N ILE A 211 -7.78 6.58 10.60
CA ILE A 211 -7.27 5.72 11.68
C ILE A 211 -8.36 4.79 12.20
N LEU A 212 -9.55 5.30 12.49
CA LEU A 212 -10.67 4.50 12.99
C LEU A 212 -11.10 3.43 11.97
N LEU A 213 -11.17 3.78 10.69
CA LEU A 213 -11.43 2.81 9.61
C LEU A 213 -10.31 1.77 9.52
N GLY A 214 -9.04 2.18 9.61
CA GLY A 214 -7.90 1.26 9.62
C GLY A 214 -7.95 0.28 10.79
N LEU A 215 -8.27 0.77 12.01
CA LEU A 215 -8.50 -0.07 13.19
C LEU A 215 -9.69 -1.01 13.00
N GLY A 216 -10.79 -0.54 12.41
CA GLY A 216 -11.94 -1.36 12.05
C GLY A 216 -11.55 -2.51 11.11
N HIS A 217 -10.70 -2.25 10.12
CA HIS A 217 -10.17 -3.30 9.25
C HIS A 217 -9.32 -4.32 10.02
N PHE A 218 -8.48 -3.90 10.98
CA PHE A 218 -7.75 -4.84 11.83
C PHE A 218 -8.66 -5.68 12.71
N VAL A 219 -9.76 -5.12 13.24
CA VAL A 219 -10.77 -5.87 14.00
C VAL A 219 -11.43 -6.93 13.13
N VAL A 220 -11.83 -6.59 11.90
CA VAL A 220 -12.38 -7.56 10.95
C VAL A 220 -11.35 -8.62 10.58
N ALA A 221 -10.09 -8.25 10.33
CA ALA A 221 -9.01 -9.19 10.06
C ALA A 221 -8.80 -10.18 11.22
N ALA A 222 -8.81 -9.68 12.46
CA ALA A 222 -8.68 -10.50 13.66
C ALA A 222 -9.85 -11.46 13.83
N TRP A 223 -11.07 -10.98 13.56
CA TRP A 223 -12.28 -11.79 13.61
C TRP A 223 -12.25 -12.91 12.57
N LEU A 224 -11.87 -12.61 11.33
CA LEU A 224 -11.70 -13.60 10.25
C LEU A 224 -10.61 -14.63 10.59
N ALA A 225 -9.47 -14.18 11.12
CA ALA A 225 -8.39 -15.06 11.54
C ALA A 225 -8.80 -16.02 12.68
N ASN A 226 -9.59 -15.55 13.64
CA ASN A 226 -10.09 -16.38 14.73
C ASN A 226 -11.13 -17.40 14.27
N ARG A 227 -11.94 -17.05 13.26
CA ARG A 227 -12.96 -17.94 12.70
C ARG A 227 -12.34 -19.09 11.90
N ASN A 228 -11.32 -18.81 11.09
CA ASN A 228 -10.67 -19.81 10.27
C ASN A 228 -9.21 -20.02 10.70
N ARG A 229 -9.01 -20.91 11.68
CA ARG A 229 -7.68 -21.20 12.27
C ARG A 229 -6.70 -21.82 11.27
N GLU A 230 -7.22 -22.48 10.23
CA GLU A 230 -6.42 -23.04 9.15
C GLU A 230 -6.22 -21.98 8.06
N GLY A 231 -5.21 -21.12 8.24
CA GLY A 231 -4.76 -20.19 7.20
C GLY A 231 -5.36 -18.78 7.22
N ALA A 232 -6.35 -18.50 8.07
CA ALA A 232 -6.89 -17.17 8.28
C ALA A 232 -7.28 -16.46 6.96
N ILE A 233 -8.11 -17.13 6.15
CA ILE A 233 -8.61 -16.60 4.87
C ILE A 233 -9.20 -15.19 5.06
N GLY A 234 -8.83 -14.26 4.18
CA GLY A 234 -9.30 -12.87 4.21
C GLY A 234 -8.66 -11.97 5.28
N SER A 235 -7.95 -12.53 6.27
CA SER A 235 -7.26 -11.73 7.30
C SER A 235 -6.23 -10.77 6.68
N ASN A 236 -5.48 -11.24 5.68
CA ASN A 236 -4.48 -10.42 5.00
C ASN A 236 -5.12 -9.28 4.20
N THR A 237 -6.22 -9.55 3.51
CA THR A 237 -6.95 -8.56 2.70
C THR A 237 -7.34 -7.34 3.54
N TYR A 238 -7.95 -7.57 4.70
CA TYR A 238 -8.32 -6.49 5.62
C TYR A 238 -7.10 -5.90 6.33
N THR A 239 -6.09 -6.69 6.67
CA THR A 239 -4.84 -6.16 7.26
C THR A 239 -4.13 -5.19 6.32
N PHE A 240 -4.04 -5.53 5.03
CA PHE A 240 -3.38 -4.68 4.03
C PHE A 240 -4.11 -3.34 3.86
N ALA A 241 -5.44 -3.37 3.73
CA ALA A 241 -6.26 -2.16 3.71
C ALA A 241 -6.10 -1.35 5.01
N GLY A 242 -6.11 -2.02 6.16
CA GLY A 242 -5.96 -1.40 7.48
C GLY A 242 -4.62 -0.68 7.66
N VAL A 243 -3.53 -1.28 7.20
CA VAL A 243 -2.19 -0.67 7.22
C VAL A 243 -2.13 0.60 6.36
N LEU A 244 -2.68 0.57 5.15
CA LEU A 244 -2.69 1.72 4.25
C LEU A 244 -3.53 2.87 4.82
N LEU A 245 -4.72 2.55 5.35
CA LEU A 245 -5.58 3.54 6.01
C LEU A 245 -4.97 4.09 7.30
N LEU A 246 -4.30 3.25 8.10
CA LEU A 246 -3.55 3.72 9.27
C LEU A 246 -2.41 4.67 8.84
N GLY A 247 -1.68 4.32 7.78
CA GLY A 247 -0.62 5.13 7.20
C GLY A 247 -1.12 6.51 6.80
N LEU A 248 -2.11 6.54 5.90
CA LEU A 248 -2.73 7.78 5.41
C LEU A 248 -3.39 8.58 6.54
N GLY A 249 -4.14 7.91 7.42
CA GLY A 249 -4.87 8.54 8.51
C GLY A 249 -3.97 9.18 9.57
N THR A 250 -2.88 8.52 9.96
CA THR A 250 -1.92 9.11 10.92
C THR A 250 -1.12 10.27 10.32
N ALA A 251 -0.70 10.17 9.06
CA ALA A 251 -0.05 11.30 8.37
C ALA A 251 -1.00 12.50 8.26
N ALA A 252 -2.27 12.24 7.92
CA ALA A 252 -3.33 13.23 7.83
C ALA A 252 -3.64 13.91 9.17
N MET A 253 -3.77 13.13 10.24
CA MET A 253 -4.18 13.62 11.56
C MET A 253 -3.09 14.49 12.19
N LEU A 254 -1.84 14.07 12.05
CA LEU A 254 -0.70 14.74 12.68
C LEU A 254 -0.22 15.95 11.88
N SER A 255 -0.62 16.07 10.61
CA SER A 255 -0.14 17.06 9.63
C SER A 255 1.39 17.15 9.56
N ASN A 256 2.08 16.15 10.10
CA ASN A 256 3.52 16.06 10.22
C ASN A 256 3.93 14.59 10.17
N ILE A 257 4.54 14.23 9.05
CA ILE A 257 4.96 12.86 8.74
C ILE A 257 6.00 12.32 9.74
N LEU A 258 6.77 13.20 10.39
CA LEU A 258 7.81 12.86 11.36
C LEU A 258 7.25 12.00 12.50
N TRP A 259 6.03 12.32 12.97
CA TRP A 259 5.37 11.63 14.06
C TRP A 259 4.59 10.38 13.63
N ALA A 260 4.23 10.27 12.34
CA ALA A 260 3.54 9.11 11.80
C ALA A 260 4.48 7.90 11.65
N ILE A 261 5.74 8.15 11.26
CA ILE A 261 6.75 7.12 10.97
C ILE A 261 6.98 6.15 12.17
N PRO A 262 7.20 6.61 13.41
CA PRO A 262 7.33 5.73 14.57
C PRO A 262 6.10 4.83 14.77
N ILE A 263 4.89 5.38 14.58
CA ILE A 263 3.64 4.64 14.73
C ILE A 263 3.59 3.50 13.71
N TRP A 264 3.97 3.77 12.46
CA TRP A 264 3.98 2.77 11.39
C TRP A 264 4.99 1.67 11.68
N SER A 265 6.18 2.03 12.15
CA SER A 265 7.21 1.05 12.45
C SER A 265 6.85 0.14 13.64
N VAL A 266 6.25 0.73 14.68
CA VAL A 266 5.74 -0.03 15.82
C VAL A 266 4.59 -0.95 15.37
N ALA A 267 3.66 -0.46 14.57
CA ALA A 267 2.56 -1.25 14.04
C ALA A 267 3.04 -2.39 13.13
N ALA A 268 4.05 -2.15 12.28
CA ALA A 268 4.68 -3.19 11.45
C ALA A 268 5.28 -4.31 12.31
N TYR A 269 5.99 -3.95 13.39
CA TYR A 269 6.50 -4.93 14.35
C TYR A 269 5.39 -5.75 15.03
N PHE A 270 4.30 -5.10 15.47
CA PHE A 270 3.17 -5.80 16.07
C PHE A 270 2.46 -6.72 15.08
N LEU A 271 2.28 -6.30 13.83
CA LEU A 271 1.72 -7.15 12.77
C LEU A 271 2.57 -8.39 12.51
N ALA A 272 3.89 -8.23 12.54
CA ALA A 272 4.81 -9.36 12.48
C ALA A 272 4.58 -10.37 13.61
N ARG A 273 4.25 -9.93 14.82
CA ARG A 273 3.93 -10.84 15.94
C ARG A 273 2.54 -11.47 15.80
N ILE A 274 1.57 -10.68 15.35
CA ILE A 274 0.19 -11.14 15.12
C ILE A 274 0.15 -12.18 14.00
N SER A 275 0.99 -12.06 12.97
CA SER A 275 1.02 -12.98 11.84
C SER A 275 1.27 -14.43 12.24
N ASP A 276 2.10 -14.67 13.26
CA ASP A 276 2.35 -16.03 13.78
C ASP A 276 1.17 -16.55 14.61
N ARG A 277 0.53 -15.69 15.41
CA ARG A 277 -0.69 -16.07 16.14
C ARG A 277 -1.82 -16.48 15.20
N TRP A 278 -1.95 -15.78 14.08
CA TRP A 278 -2.96 -16.06 13.05
C TRP A 278 -2.51 -17.09 12.01
N LYS A 279 -1.26 -17.58 12.10
CA LYS A 279 -0.65 -18.48 11.11
C LYS A 279 -0.84 -18.00 9.66
N SER A 280 -0.72 -16.68 9.45
CA SER A 280 -0.95 -16.02 8.16
C SER A 280 0.35 -15.43 7.60
N GLY A 281 0.86 -16.05 6.53
CA GLY A 281 2.07 -15.58 5.83
C GLY A 281 1.79 -14.31 5.00
N GLY A 282 0.55 -14.08 4.60
CA GLY A 282 0.16 -12.81 3.97
C GLY A 282 0.39 -11.62 4.92
N VAL A 283 -0.14 -11.71 6.14
CA VAL A 283 0.00 -10.65 7.16
C VAL A 283 1.48 -10.42 7.51
N ARG A 284 2.27 -11.49 7.48
CA ARG A 284 3.73 -11.41 7.63
C ARG A 284 4.38 -10.58 6.51
N CYS A 285 4.06 -10.85 5.26
CA CYS A 285 4.57 -10.07 4.13
C CYS A 285 4.13 -8.60 4.21
N THR A 286 2.86 -8.33 4.54
CA THR A 286 2.36 -6.97 4.78
C THR A 286 3.15 -6.25 5.88
N SER A 287 3.53 -6.95 6.95
CA SER A 287 4.38 -6.37 8.00
C SER A 287 5.76 -5.94 7.50
N TYR A 288 6.36 -6.68 6.56
CA TYR A 288 7.66 -6.33 5.97
C TYR A 288 7.52 -5.13 5.05
N LEU A 289 6.49 -5.13 4.19
CA LEU A 289 6.19 -4.02 3.30
C LEU A 289 5.91 -2.73 4.08
N PHE A 290 5.20 -2.82 5.20
CA PHE A 290 4.90 -1.64 6.01
C PHE A 290 6.13 -1.06 6.68
N GLN A 291 7.03 -1.92 7.20
CA GLN A 291 8.30 -1.47 7.76
C GLN A 291 9.20 -0.83 6.70
N LEU A 292 9.25 -1.42 5.50
CA LEU A 292 9.95 -0.84 4.35
C LEU A 292 9.36 0.51 3.95
N ALA A 293 8.03 0.61 3.85
CA ALA A 293 7.34 1.86 3.53
C ALA A 293 7.63 2.95 4.57
N ALA A 294 7.61 2.63 5.87
CA ALA A 294 7.98 3.57 6.92
C ALA A 294 9.41 4.08 6.77
N CYS A 295 10.36 3.21 6.44
CA CYS A 295 11.74 3.60 6.17
C CYS A 295 11.85 4.48 4.91
N LEU A 296 11.21 4.09 3.80
CA LEU A 296 11.28 4.84 2.54
C LEU A 296 10.65 6.22 2.67
N VAL A 297 9.48 6.33 3.32
CA VAL A 297 8.82 7.61 3.58
C VAL A 297 9.64 8.48 4.52
N ALA A 298 10.29 7.90 5.54
CA ALA A 298 11.19 8.66 6.41
C ALA A 298 12.37 9.29 5.65
N ILE A 299 12.88 8.60 4.63
CA ILE A 299 13.95 9.11 3.77
C ILE A 299 13.40 10.17 2.80
N SER A 300 12.34 9.84 2.05
CA SER A 300 11.83 10.69 0.97
C SER A 300 11.16 11.97 1.46
N SER A 301 10.57 11.95 2.65
CA SER A 301 9.95 13.13 3.27
C SER A 301 10.96 14.10 3.90
N GLY A 302 12.24 13.74 3.97
CA GLY A 302 13.24 14.52 4.71
C GLY A 302 13.10 14.43 6.23
N ALA A 303 12.27 13.54 6.78
CA ALA A 303 12.14 13.35 8.23
C ALA A 303 13.49 12.98 8.90
N MET A 304 14.40 12.37 8.15
CA MET A 304 15.76 12.03 8.56
C MET A 304 16.84 12.93 7.92
N ALA A 305 16.46 14.09 7.36
CA ALA A 305 17.40 15.06 6.84
C ALA A 305 18.16 15.77 7.98
N THR A 306 19.35 16.30 7.68
CA THR A 306 20.23 16.87 8.71
C THR A 306 19.94 18.33 9.05
N ASP A 307 19.19 19.02 8.21
CA ASP A 307 18.75 20.41 8.30
C ASP A 307 17.36 20.57 8.96
N VAL A 308 16.86 19.52 9.62
CA VAL A 308 15.54 19.54 10.27
C VAL A 308 15.56 20.47 11.49
N ALA A 309 14.50 21.27 11.64
CA ALA A 309 14.34 22.26 12.70
C ALA A 309 14.48 21.68 14.13
N VAL A 310 14.13 20.41 14.33
CA VAL A 310 14.23 19.72 15.63
C VAL A 310 15.02 18.41 15.51
N PRO A 311 16.37 18.46 15.54
CA PRO A 311 17.23 17.30 15.30
C PRO A 311 17.03 16.15 16.29
N ALA A 312 16.67 16.47 17.54
CA ALA A 312 16.40 15.48 18.58
C ALA A 312 15.20 14.58 18.24
N VAL A 313 14.15 15.16 17.63
CA VAL A 313 12.97 14.39 17.23
C VAL A 313 13.31 13.51 16.04
N SER A 314 14.04 14.01 15.03
CA SER A 314 14.52 13.19 13.92
C SER A 314 15.42 12.03 14.39
N ALA A 315 16.30 12.28 15.36
CA ALA A 315 17.12 11.24 15.96
C ALA A 315 16.27 10.20 16.71
N MET A 316 15.24 10.63 17.45
CA MET A 316 14.30 9.71 18.09
C MET A 316 13.55 8.85 17.06
N VAL A 317 13.04 9.46 15.98
CA VAL A 317 12.33 8.75 14.90
C VAL A 317 13.22 7.71 14.21
N ALA A 318 14.45 8.11 13.84
CA ALA A 318 15.43 7.19 13.28
C ALA A 318 15.77 6.07 14.28
N GLY A 319 15.92 6.40 15.57
CA GLY A 319 16.14 5.42 16.63
C GLY A 319 15.01 4.40 16.77
N VAL A 320 13.74 4.83 16.75
CA VAL A 320 12.59 3.93 16.79
C VAL A 320 12.58 3.03 15.56
N LEU A 321 12.80 3.58 14.36
CA LEU A 321 12.89 2.78 13.13
C LEU A 321 13.97 1.69 13.21
N VAL A 322 15.16 2.03 13.73
CA VAL A 322 16.26 1.08 13.93
C VAL A 322 15.86 -0.03 14.89
N VAL A 323 15.39 0.35 16.08
CA VAL A 323 15.05 -0.58 17.15
C VAL A 323 13.95 -1.52 16.68
N MET A 324 12.87 -0.99 16.12
CA MET A 324 11.74 -1.81 15.66
C MET A 324 12.12 -2.70 14.47
N SER A 325 12.88 -2.19 13.49
CA SER A 325 13.36 -3.01 12.36
C SER A 325 14.23 -4.18 12.82
N ILE A 326 15.18 -3.92 13.73
CA ILE A 326 16.09 -4.96 14.24
C ILE A 326 15.34 -5.96 15.12
N LEU A 327 14.41 -5.49 15.97
CA LEU A 327 13.57 -6.36 16.78
C LEU A 327 12.67 -7.24 15.89
N GLN A 328 12.10 -6.67 14.82
CA GLN A 328 11.33 -7.41 13.83
C GLN A 328 12.20 -8.47 13.16
N TYR A 329 13.33 -8.08 12.56
CA TYR A 329 14.28 -9.00 11.92
C TYR A 329 14.68 -10.17 12.83
N ARG A 330 15.10 -9.86 14.08
CA ARG A 330 15.49 -10.89 15.05
C ARG A 330 14.35 -11.83 15.39
N TRP A 331 13.14 -11.30 15.52
CA TRP A 331 11.95 -12.10 15.78
C TRP A 331 11.61 -12.98 14.58
N CYS A 332 11.78 -12.48 13.36
CA CYS A 332 11.56 -13.27 12.14
C CYS A 332 12.51 -14.45 12.01
N ARG A 333 13.78 -14.26 12.39
CA ARG A 333 14.77 -15.33 12.36
C ARG A 333 14.57 -16.40 13.42
N THR A 334 13.71 -16.17 14.42
CA THR A 334 13.32 -17.19 15.40
C THR A 334 11.95 -17.80 15.13
N HIS A 335 11.14 -17.22 14.23
CA HIS A 335 9.78 -17.68 13.92
C HIS A 335 9.60 -17.83 12.42
N VAL A 336 9.63 -19.08 11.96
CA VAL A 336 9.47 -19.45 10.54
C VAL A 336 8.07 -19.04 10.05
N PRO A 337 7.95 -18.38 8.87
CA PRO A 337 6.64 -18.03 8.34
C PRO A 337 5.83 -19.28 7.98
N PRO A 338 4.51 -19.26 8.18
CA PRO A 338 3.64 -20.35 7.78
C PRO A 338 3.53 -20.41 6.24
N GLY A 339 4.08 -21.48 5.65
CA GLY A 339 4.18 -21.63 4.20
C GLY A 339 2.93 -22.17 3.50
N ILE A 340 2.02 -22.84 4.20
CA ILE A 340 0.91 -23.59 3.56
C ILE A 340 -0.13 -22.66 2.91
N ASN A 341 -0.38 -21.49 3.51
CA ASN A 341 -1.49 -20.60 3.14
C ASN A 341 -1.01 -19.22 2.63
N SER A 342 0.23 -19.13 2.15
CA SER A 342 0.79 -17.89 1.60
C SER A 342 1.48 -18.17 0.28
N ALA A 343 0.92 -17.69 -0.84
CA ALA A 343 1.55 -17.79 -2.15
C ALA A 343 2.98 -17.19 -2.16
N PHE A 344 3.21 -16.13 -1.38
CA PHE A 344 4.53 -15.50 -1.27
C PHE A 344 5.55 -16.44 -0.63
N PHE A 345 5.27 -16.99 0.55
CA PHE A 345 6.22 -17.86 1.25
C PHE A 345 6.19 -19.32 0.77
N SER A 346 5.16 -19.74 0.03
CA SER A 346 5.10 -21.09 -0.57
C SER A 346 5.84 -21.16 -1.90
N TRP A 347 5.80 -20.09 -2.71
CA TRP A 347 6.32 -20.09 -4.07
C TRP A 347 7.53 -19.16 -4.24
N LEU A 348 7.40 -17.88 -3.85
CA LEU A 348 8.39 -16.85 -4.17
C LEU A 348 9.57 -16.82 -3.18
N ASP A 349 9.29 -16.89 -1.87
CA ASP A 349 10.27 -16.72 -0.80
C ASP A 349 10.21 -17.84 0.25
N LYS A 350 10.47 -19.08 -0.19
CA LYS A 350 10.42 -20.28 0.67
C LYS A 350 11.34 -20.22 1.89
N LYS A 351 12.41 -19.43 1.83
CA LYS A 351 13.44 -19.34 2.88
C LYS A 351 13.34 -18.06 3.72
N ASP A 352 12.28 -17.27 3.54
CA ASP A 352 12.10 -15.99 4.24
C ASP A 352 13.32 -15.06 4.06
N LEU A 353 13.91 -15.03 2.85
CA LEU A 353 15.01 -14.14 2.51
C LEU A 353 14.57 -12.68 2.54
N SER A 354 13.28 -12.41 2.29
CA SER A 354 12.68 -11.07 2.35
C SER A 354 12.76 -10.44 3.74
N ALA A 355 12.89 -11.22 4.82
CA ALA A 355 13.16 -10.65 6.15
C ALA A 355 14.49 -9.87 6.19
N GLY A 356 15.42 -10.10 5.25
CA GLY A 356 16.62 -9.28 5.07
C GLY A 356 16.31 -7.81 4.79
N VAL A 357 15.15 -7.49 4.22
CA VAL A 357 14.67 -6.11 4.06
C VAL A 357 14.57 -5.41 5.42
N LEU A 358 14.15 -6.10 6.47
CA LEU A 358 14.06 -5.54 7.83
C LEU A 358 15.45 -5.22 8.40
N LEU A 359 16.46 -6.04 8.08
CA LEU A 359 17.83 -5.73 8.45
C LEU A 359 18.32 -4.49 7.71
N LEU A 360 18.03 -4.39 6.40
CA LEU A 360 18.38 -3.23 5.59
C LEU A 360 17.70 -1.95 6.08
N THR A 361 16.40 -1.98 6.42
CA THR A 361 15.70 -0.80 6.97
C THR A 361 16.30 -0.38 8.30
N GLY A 362 16.68 -1.35 9.15
CA GLY A 362 17.39 -1.07 10.40
C GLY A 362 18.77 -0.44 10.18
N LEU A 363 19.53 -0.92 9.20
CA LEU A 363 20.84 -0.36 8.85
C LEU A 363 20.73 1.05 8.27
N LEU A 364 19.75 1.28 7.38
CA LEU A 364 19.48 2.60 6.83
C LEU A 364 19.11 3.59 7.94
N GLY A 365 18.15 3.23 8.80
CA GLY A 365 17.80 4.06 9.96
C GLY A 365 19.02 4.34 10.85
N GLY A 366 19.90 3.36 11.04
CA GLY A 366 21.10 3.49 11.88
C GLY A 366 22.12 4.44 11.26
N PHE A 367 22.32 4.33 9.95
CA PHE A 367 23.14 5.27 9.19
C PHE A 367 22.62 6.70 9.31
N PHE A 368 21.31 6.94 9.13
CA PHE A 368 20.73 8.27 9.26
C PHE A 368 20.82 8.81 10.70
N LEU A 369 20.64 7.96 11.71
CA LEU A 369 20.83 8.33 13.11
C LEU A 369 22.26 8.77 13.41
N LEU A 370 23.26 7.98 12.97
CA LEU A 370 24.67 8.32 13.13
C LEU A 370 25.05 9.57 12.35
N ARG A 371 24.52 9.72 11.13
CA ARG A 371 24.69 10.91 10.28
C ARG A 371 24.15 12.16 10.97
N LEU A 372 22.97 12.09 11.59
CA LEU A 372 22.39 13.19 12.37
C LEU A 372 23.29 13.56 13.55
N GLY A 373 23.74 12.57 14.31
CA GLY A 373 24.67 12.81 15.43
C GLY A 373 25.97 13.46 14.99
N LEU A 374 26.57 12.96 13.89
CA LEU A 374 27.78 13.54 13.31
C LEU A 374 27.58 14.99 12.87
N TYR A 375 26.47 15.29 12.21
CA TYR A 375 26.12 16.66 11.81
C TYR A 375 26.10 17.60 13.03
N GLN A 376 25.41 17.19 14.09
CA GLN A 376 25.27 18.00 15.32
C GLN A 376 26.62 18.25 16.02
N VAL A 377 27.55 17.29 15.95
CA VAL A 377 28.90 17.46 16.49
C VAL A 377 29.73 18.38 15.60
N LEU A 378 29.75 18.14 14.29
CA LEU A 378 30.63 18.85 13.36
C LEU A 378 30.26 20.32 13.20
N VAL A 379 28.97 20.67 13.22
CA VAL A 379 28.51 22.08 13.18
C VAL A 379 29.11 22.90 14.34
N ARG A 380 29.44 22.28 15.47
CA ARG A 380 29.97 22.97 16.65
C ARG A 380 31.50 23.00 16.73
N VAL A 381 32.18 22.11 16.02
CA VAL A 381 33.60 21.81 16.27
C VAL A 381 34.48 22.01 15.03
N SER A 382 33.93 21.95 13.82
CA SER A 382 34.72 21.88 12.58
C SER A 382 34.58 23.13 11.71
N THR A 383 35.72 23.71 11.32
CA THR A 383 35.80 24.76 10.29
C THR A 383 35.67 24.18 8.87
N ASP A 384 36.14 22.95 8.64
CA ASP A 384 36.05 22.23 7.36
C ASP A 384 34.82 21.29 7.32
N PHE A 385 33.66 21.83 7.65
CA PHE A 385 32.43 21.07 7.88
C PHE A 385 32.07 20.11 6.72
N ASP A 386 32.07 20.59 5.47
CA ASP A 386 31.60 19.83 4.32
C ASP A 386 32.44 18.58 4.05
N PHE A 387 33.77 18.70 4.11
CA PHE A 387 34.68 17.58 3.89
C PHE A 387 34.64 16.56 5.03
N MET A 388 34.63 17.05 6.28
CA MET A 388 34.52 16.20 7.47
C MET A 388 33.19 15.43 7.50
N PHE A 389 32.08 16.08 7.13
CA PHE A 389 30.77 15.46 7.13
C PHE A 389 30.62 14.40 6.04
N ARG A 390 31.09 14.67 4.81
CA ARG A 390 31.07 13.70 3.71
C ARG A 390 31.95 12.48 4.01
N GLY A 391 33.17 12.71 4.52
CA GLY A 391 34.11 11.65 4.88
C GLY A 391 33.61 10.79 6.04
N GLY A 392 33.07 11.42 7.09
CA GLY A 392 32.52 10.71 8.25
C GLY A 392 31.33 9.79 7.91
N GLN A 393 30.48 10.18 6.94
CA GLN A 393 29.43 9.28 6.43
C GLN A 393 30.01 8.01 5.81
N THR A 394 31.13 8.09 5.08
CA THR A 394 31.77 6.91 4.48
C THR A 394 32.39 6.01 5.54
N VAL A 395 33.02 6.62 6.56
CA VAL A 395 33.53 5.90 7.73
C VAL A 395 32.40 5.12 8.42
N PHE A 396 31.20 5.70 8.60
CA PHE A 396 30.06 4.96 9.18
C PHE A 396 29.62 3.76 8.34
N ILE A 397 29.57 3.89 7.01
CA ILE A 397 29.20 2.78 6.12
C ILE A 397 30.22 1.64 6.26
N ASN A 398 31.51 1.98 6.20
CA ASN A 398 32.61 1.01 6.28
C ASN A 398 32.70 0.34 7.66
N LEU A 399 32.62 1.10 8.75
CA LEU A 399 32.59 0.53 10.10
C LEU A 399 31.33 -0.31 10.34
N GLY A 400 30.18 0.08 9.78
CA GLY A 400 28.97 -0.71 9.78
C GLY A 400 29.15 -2.06 9.08
N ALA A 401 29.80 -2.08 7.91
CA ALA A 401 30.14 -3.31 7.21
C ALA A 401 31.09 -4.20 8.02
N VAL A 402 32.14 -3.64 8.63
CA VAL A 402 33.05 -4.37 9.53
C VAL A 402 32.29 -4.99 10.70
N PHE A 403 31.40 -4.22 11.35
CA PHE A 403 30.57 -4.71 12.44
C PHE A 403 29.70 -5.89 12.00
N LEU A 404 29.03 -5.77 10.85
CA LEU A 404 28.20 -6.85 10.30
C LEU A 404 29.02 -8.09 9.94
N LEU A 405 30.21 -7.92 9.34
CA LEU A 405 31.13 -9.01 9.03
C LEU A 405 31.53 -9.79 10.30
N LEU A 406 31.89 -9.07 11.38
CA LEU A 406 32.23 -9.67 12.67
C LEU A 406 31.03 -10.40 13.29
N VAL A 407 29.84 -9.80 13.25
CA VAL A 407 28.60 -10.42 13.75
C VAL A 407 28.24 -11.66 12.93
N ALA A 408 28.35 -11.59 11.60
CA ALA A 408 28.10 -12.71 10.69
C ALA A 408 29.06 -13.88 10.96
N SER A 409 30.34 -13.58 11.16
CA SER A 409 31.36 -14.58 11.51
C SER A 409 31.06 -15.24 12.86
N LYS A 410 30.75 -14.44 13.90
CA LYS A 410 30.42 -14.96 15.24
C LYS A 410 29.16 -15.82 15.24
N LYS A 411 28.12 -15.39 14.53
CA LYS A 411 26.83 -16.09 14.45
C LYS A 411 26.77 -17.16 13.35
N LYS A 412 27.81 -17.27 12.52
CA LYS A 412 27.86 -18.14 11.32
C LYS A 412 26.63 -17.97 10.42
N ASN A 413 26.16 -16.73 10.28
CA ASN A 413 24.95 -16.44 9.51
C ASN A 413 25.32 -15.92 8.12
N VAL A 414 25.01 -16.71 7.09
CA VAL A 414 25.30 -16.40 5.68
C VAL A 414 24.52 -15.18 5.19
N GLU A 415 23.30 -14.96 5.68
CA GLU A 415 22.49 -13.81 5.26
C GLU A 415 23.13 -12.48 5.72
N ILE A 416 23.51 -12.41 7.00
CA ILE A 416 24.19 -11.23 7.54
C ILE A 416 25.54 -11.03 6.84
N LEU A 417 26.24 -12.12 6.48
CA LEU A 417 27.46 -12.05 5.69
C LEU A 417 27.20 -11.40 4.33
N THR A 418 26.18 -11.85 3.60
CA THR A 418 25.80 -11.28 2.29
C THR A 418 25.48 -9.80 2.40
N VAL A 419 24.67 -9.40 3.40
CA VAL A 419 24.35 -7.99 3.63
C VAL A 419 25.61 -7.19 3.98
N ALA A 420 26.51 -7.73 4.79
CA ALA A 420 27.77 -7.08 5.15
C ALA A 420 28.66 -6.82 3.93
N ILE A 421 28.75 -7.81 3.02
CA ILE A 421 29.50 -7.68 1.76
C ILE A 421 28.90 -6.58 0.89
N VAL A 422 27.56 -6.56 0.72
CA VAL A 422 26.88 -5.53 -0.07
C VAL A 422 27.12 -4.13 0.51
N VAL A 423 26.96 -3.95 1.83
CA VAL A 423 27.22 -2.67 2.50
C VAL A 423 28.70 -2.25 2.36
N GLY A 424 29.63 -3.20 2.50
CA GLY A 424 31.06 -2.96 2.32
C GLY A 424 31.42 -2.53 0.89
N LEU A 425 30.83 -3.18 -0.13
CA LEU A 425 30.99 -2.77 -1.53
C LEU A 425 30.46 -1.36 -1.77
N LEU A 426 29.29 -1.01 -1.22
CA LEU A 426 28.75 0.35 -1.32
C LEU A 426 29.67 1.39 -0.67
N GLY A 427 30.23 1.07 0.49
CA GLY A 427 31.21 1.93 1.18
C GLY A 427 32.49 2.13 0.36
N MET A 428 33.03 1.07 -0.24
CA MET A 428 34.19 1.14 -1.12
C MET A 428 33.90 1.96 -2.39
N VAL A 429 32.77 1.73 -3.05
CA VAL A 429 32.35 2.53 -4.22
C VAL A 429 32.24 3.99 -3.83
N LYS A 430 31.62 4.31 -2.69
CA LYS A 430 31.54 5.68 -2.20
C LYS A 430 32.93 6.29 -1.99
N SER A 431 33.82 5.57 -1.33
CA SER A 431 35.17 6.02 -1.00
C SER A 431 36.03 6.29 -2.25
N PHE A 432 36.02 5.38 -3.22
CA PHE A 432 36.89 5.49 -4.40
C PHE A 432 36.30 6.30 -5.56
N VAL A 433 34.98 6.33 -5.71
CA VAL A 433 34.32 7.04 -6.82
C VAL A 433 33.90 8.45 -6.44
N PHE A 434 33.44 8.66 -5.20
CA PHE A 434 32.92 9.97 -4.78
C PHE A 434 33.90 10.72 -3.88
N ASP A 435 34.43 10.06 -2.84
CA ASP A 435 35.27 10.76 -1.87
C ASP A 435 36.64 11.12 -2.44
N LEU A 436 37.26 10.22 -3.22
CA LEU A 436 38.58 10.44 -3.85
C LEU A 436 38.63 11.69 -4.73
N PHE A 437 37.51 12.02 -5.40
CA PHE A 437 37.40 13.18 -6.27
C PHE A 437 36.68 14.37 -5.62
N GLY A 438 35.98 14.15 -4.51
CA GLY A 438 35.06 15.13 -3.90
C GLY A 438 35.47 15.64 -2.52
N ILE A 439 36.50 15.09 -1.89
CA ILE A 439 36.95 15.41 -0.52
C ILE A 439 38.46 15.67 -0.53
N LYS A 440 38.95 16.56 0.33
CA LYS A 440 40.38 16.87 0.49
C LYS A 440 40.83 16.72 1.94
N GLY A 441 42.14 16.53 2.14
CA GLY A 441 42.77 16.54 3.47
C GLY A 441 42.50 15.28 4.31
N MET A 442 42.52 15.45 5.63
CA MET A 442 42.34 14.37 6.60
C MET A 442 41.04 13.54 6.43
N PRO A 443 39.87 14.11 6.12
CA PRO A 443 38.64 13.34 5.91
C PRO A 443 38.75 12.32 4.76
N LEU A 444 39.51 12.65 3.71
CA LEU A 444 39.77 11.73 2.60
C LEU A 444 40.60 10.53 3.05
N VAL A 445 41.67 10.78 3.82
CA VAL A 445 42.53 9.72 4.37
C VAL A 445 41.70 8.78 5.23
N LEU A 446 40.85 9.30 6.12
CA LEU A 446 39.98 8.49 6.97
C LEU A 446 38.97 7.67 6.17
N SER A 447 38.38 8.24 5.11
CA SER A 447 37.47 7.52 4.21
C SER A 447 38.17 6.33 3.54
N VAL A 448 39.29 6.57 2.85
CA VAL A 448 40.03 5.52 2.12
C VAL A 448 40.59 4.47 3.08
N PHE A 449 41.14 4.89 4.22
CA PHE A 449 41.65 3.98 5.25
C PHE A 449 40.55 3.07 5.80
N SER A 450 39.36 3.61 6.08
CA SER A 450 38.22 2.80 6.54
C SER A 450 37.78 1.74 5.52
N SER A 451 37.88 2.04 4.21
CA SER A 451 37.64 1.06 3.14
C SER A 451 38.71 -0.04 3.14
N GLY A 452 39.97 0.30 3.37
CA GLY A 452 41.06 -0.66 3.53
C GLY A 452 40.83 -1.62 4.71
N ILE A 453 40.32 -1.12 5.83
CA ILE A 453 39.94 -1.96 6.99
C ILE A 453 38.85 -2.96 6.60
N VAL A 454 37.80 -2.53 5.88
CA VAL A 454 36.73 -3.42 5.41
C VAL A 454 37.30 -4.56 4.58
N ALA A 455 38.19 -4.25 3.62
CA ALA A 455 38.82 -5.25 2.76
C ALA A 455 39.69 -6.24 3.56
N ALA A 456 40.50 -5.74 4.51
CA ALA A 456 41.34 -6.57 5.36
C ALA A 456 40.51 -7.53 6.24
N VAL A 457 39.48 -7.00 6.92
CA VAL A 457 38.57 -7.80 7.76
C VAL A 457 37.78 -8.80 6.92
N GLY A 458 37.28 -8.38 5.75
CA GLY A 458 36.59 -9.24 4.80
C GLY A 458 37.45 -10.40 4.32
N SER A 459 38.73 -10.15 4.01
CA SER A 459 39.70 -11.17 3.63
C SER A 459 39.88 -12.23 4.73
N VAL A 460 40.16 -11.79 5.97
CA VAL A 460 40.35 -12.70 7.12
C VAL A 460 39.12 -13.56 7.38
N ILE A 461 37.92 -12.98 7.30
CA ILE A 461 36.67 -13.71 7.53
C ILE A 461 36.39 -14.70 6.40
N SER A 462 36.67 -14.33 5.15
CA SER A 462 36.54 -15.22 3.99
C SER A 462 37.46 -16.43 4.11
N THR A 463 38.75 -16.24 4.43
CA THR A 463 39.72 -17.33 4.61
C THR A 463 39.29 -18.30 5.71
N ARG A 464 38.78 -17.78 6.84
CA ARG A 464 38.27 -18.61 7.95
C ARG A 464 37.02 -19.40 7.57
N TRP A 465 36.20 -18.88 6.67
CA TRP A 465 34.98 -19.54 6.21
C TRP A 465 35.28 -20.62 5.16
N GLN A 466 36.21 -20.35 4.23
CA GLN A 466 36.64 -21.28 3.18
C GLN A 466 37.41 -22.47 3.76
N GLY A 467 38.43 -22.22 4.59
CA GLY A 467 39.24 -23.29 5.19
C GLY A 467 38.47 -24.24 6.12
N LYS A 468 37.21 -23.91 6.46
CA LYS A 468 36.32 -24.78 7.20
C LYS A 468 35.40 -25.62 6.32
N LYS A 469 35.00 -25.13 5.14
CA LYS A 469 34.26 -25.93 4.14
C LYS A 469 35.15 -27.06 3.63
N ASP A 470 36.42 -26.77 3.36
CA ASP A 470 37.37 -27.76 2.87
C ASP A 470 37.58 -28.89 3.90
N LYS A 471 37.71 -28.56 5.19
CA LYS A 471 37.78 -29.58 6.27
C LYS A 471 36.54 -30.49 6.34
N VAL A 472 35.34 -29.94 6.21
CA VAL A 472 34.10 -30.74 6.24
C VAL A 472 34.01 -31.66 5.02
N VAL A 473 34.40 -31.19 3.83
CA VAL A 473 34.42 -32.01 2.62
C VAL A 473 35.45 -33.15 2.74
N THR A 474 36.64 -32.86 3.28
CA THR A 474 37.69 -33.87 3.50
C THR A 474 37.28 -34.91 4.54
N GLU A 475 36.64 -34.53 5.65
CA GLU A 475 36.14 -35.48 6.66
C GLU A 475 34.99 -36.34 6.12
N THR A 476 34.07 -35.77 5.33
CA THR A 476 32.94 -36.53 4.75
C THR A 476 33.43 -37.57 3.73
N LEU A 477 34.42 -37.22 2.91
CA LEU A 477 35.07 -38.13 1.97
C LEU A 477 35.86 -39.23 2.68
N ALA A 478 36.52 -38.92 3.79
CA ALA A 478 37.23 -39.91 4.61
C ALA A 478 36.26 -40.95 5.23
N THR A 479 35.11 -40.52 5.75
CA THR A 479 34.07 -41.43 6.27
C THR A 479 33.35 -42.24 5.18
N GLN A 480 33.35 -41.80 3.92
CA GLN A 480 32.81 -42.59 2.79
C GLN A 480 33.82 -43.60 2.23
N SER A 481 35.11 -43.47 2.54
CA SER A 481 36.14 -44.45 2.18
C SER A 481 36.34 -45.57 3.22
N GLU A 482 35.71 -45.46 4.39
CA GLU A 482 35.77 -46.46 5.47
C GLU A 482 34.52 -47.34 5.59
N ASN A 483 33.50 -47.13 4.75
CA ASN A 483 32.37 -48.04 4.50
C ASN A 483 32.48 -48.62 3.09
#